data_AF-A0A833FZL8-F1
#
_entry.id   AF-A0A833FZL8-F1
#
_cell.length_a   1.000
_cell.length_b   1.000
_cell.length_c   1.000
_cell.angle_alpha   90.00
_cell.angle_beta   90.00
_cell.angle_gamma   90.00
#
_symmetry.space_group_name_H-M   'P 1'
#
loop_
_entity.id
_entity.type
_entity.pdbx_description
1 polymer ?
#
loop_
_entity_poly.entity_id
_entity_poly.type
_entity_poly.pdbx_seq_one_letter_code
_entity_poly.pdbx_strand_id
1 'polypeptide(L)'
;PNRKVRDAAEAWLVRAYRFAASAGIARVGGPLGAVASGRDGEEPDAIAEADYADLVARMLRLADHAREHGIVELYVEPTPLRREWPWTVAQARRMLADVSAAAVPWKLCVDWGHALFEPVYGGYRARMEPWLAEVGDAIGVIHVQQTDGRYDRHWDFTEAGIVAPEAAAALLRRHGLADRPVFLEVFYPFERDDRSVLDAVRRSATALRSAFI
;
A
#
# COMPACT_ATOMS: atom_id res chain seq x y z
N PRO A 1 1.20 10.46 18.33
CA PRO A 1 0.86 10.13 19.74
C PRO A 1 -0.35 10.89 20.31
N ASN A 2 -0.61 12.15 19.90
CA ASN A 2 -1.75 12.92 20.40
C ASN A 2 -3.08 12.42 19.81
N ARG A 3 -4.02 12.00 20.66
CA ARG A 3 -5.35 11.53 20.27
C ARG A 3 -6.10 12.53 19.38
N LYS A 4 -6.02 13.84 19.66
CA LYS A 4 -6.71 14.87 18.86
C LYS A 4 -6.23 14.92 17.41
N VAL A 5 -4.96 14.60 17.17
CA VAL A 5 -4.41 14.51 15.81
C VAL A 5 -4.99 13.30 15.09
N ARG A 6 -5.13 12.17 15.77
CA ARG A 6 -5.77 10.97 15.20
C ARG A 6 -7.26 11.19 14.93
N ASP A 7 -7.96 11.87 15.81
CA ASP A 7 -9.37 12.23 15.60
C ASP A 7 -9.54 13.17 14.39
N ALA A 8 -8.61 14.11 14.20
CA ALA A 8 -8.60 14.98 13.01
C ALA A 8 -8.31 14.20 11.71
N ALA A 9 -7.41 13.20 11.76
CA ALA A 9 -7.12 12.32 10.62
C ALA A 9 -8.32 11.44 10.26
N GLU A 10 -9.00 10.85 11.24
CA GLU A 10 -10.24 10.09 11.04
C GLU A 10 -11.32 10.96 10.39
N ALA A 11 -11.54 12.17 10.91
CA ALA A 11 -12.47 13.12 10.31
C ALA A 11 -12.08 13.53 8.88
N TRP A 12 -10.77 13.59 8.56
CA TRP A 12 -10.29 13.85 7.20
C TRP A 12 -10.60 12.69 6.26
N LEU A 13 -10.38 11.44 6.69
CA LEU A 13 -10.71 10.25 5.91
C LEU A 13 -12.21 10.16 5.60
N VAL A 14 -13.08 10.45 6.57
CA VAL A 14 -14.53 10.49 6.33
C VAL A 14 -14.90 11.53 5.26
N ARG A 15 -14.25 12.70 5.25
CA ARG A 15 -14.45 13.69 4.18
C ARG A 15 -13.93 13.17 2.83
N ALA A 16 -12.82 12.44 2.82
CA ALA A 16 -12.30 11.81 1.61
C ALA A 16 -13.27 10.75 1.06
N TYR A 17 -13.92 9.95 1.91
CA TYR A 17 -14.94 8.97 1.51
C TYR A 17 -16.15 9.66 0.88
N ARG A 18 -16.62 10.75 1.49
CA ARG A 18 -17.70 11.57 0.90
C ARG A 18 -17.32 12.13 -0.47
N PHE A 19 -16.09 12.61 -0.63
CA PHE A 19 -15.60 13.10 -1.92
C PHE A 19 -15.55 11.97 -2.94
N ALA A 20 -14.95 10.84 -2.60
CA ALA A 20 -14.86 9.66 -3.46
C ALA A 20 -16.24 9.21 -3.94
N ALA A 21 -17.20 9.10 -3.02
CA ALA A 21 -18.59 8.78 -3.34
C ALA A 21 -19.21 9.78 -4.32
N SER A 22 -18.97 11.09 -4.14
CA SER A 22 -19.46 12.12 -5.06
C SER A 22 -18.85 12.03 -6.47
N ALA A 23 -17.66 11.44 -6.59
CA ALA A 23 -16.97 11.19 -7.84
C ALA A 23 -17.28 9.80 -8.45
N GLY A 24 -18.19 9.02 -7.83
CA GLY A 24 -18.51 7.65 -8.26
C GLY A 24 -17.43 6.61 -7.92
N ILE A 25 -16.49 6.94 -7.04
CA ILE A 25 -15.43 6.04 -6.58
C ILE A 25 -15.95 5.28 -5.36
N ALA A 26 -16.01 3.95 -5.47
CA ALA A 26 -16.54 3.08 -4.42
C ALA A 26 -15.45 2.35 -3.60
N ARG A 27 -14.18 2.55 -3.92
CA ARG A 27 -13.04 1.89 -3.25
C ARG A 27 -11.91 2.89 -3.03
N VAL A 28 -11.39 2.95 -1.81
CA VAL A 28 -10.44 3.98 -1.39
C VAL A 28 -9.49 3.44 -0.33
N GLY A 29 -8.30 4.02 -0.20
CA GLY A 29 -7.36 3.62 0.84
C GLY A 29 -6.00 4.26 0.68
N GLY A 30 -5.04 3.74 1.43
CA GLY A 30 -3.65 4.19 1.48
C GLY A 30 -2.98 3.71 2.78
N PRO A 31 -1.83 4.28 3.15
CA PRO A 31 -1.16 3.97 4.41
C PRO A 31 -2.03 4.36 5.62
N LEU A 32 -1.95 3.60 6.72
CA LEU A 32 -2.71 3.89 7.95
C LEU A 32 -2.10 5.05 8.77
N GLY A 33 -0.92 5.52 8.37
CA GLY A 33 -0.20 6.61 9.01
C GLY A 33 0.99 6.14 9.83
N ALA A 34 1.57 7.09 10.57
CA ALA A 34 2.88 6.93 11.18
C ALA A 34 2.88 7.15 12.70
N VAL A 35 3.85 6.48 13.33
CA VAL A 35 4.24 6.62 14.72
C VAL A 35 5.28 7.73 14.80
N ALA A 36 5.10 8.60 15.80
CA ALA A 36 6.07 9.65 16.07
C ALA A 36 7.39 9.04 16.55
N SER A 37 8.51 9.55 16.04
CA SER A 37 9.85 9.14 16.47
C SER A 37 10.04 9.33 17.96
N GLY A 38 10.70 8.37 18.61
CA GLY A 38 11.32 8.57 19.90
C GLY A 38 12.37 9.67 19.86
N ARG A 39 12.72 10.22 21.02
CA ARG A 39 13.78 11.26 21.13
C ARG A 39 15.19 10.68 20.93
N ASP A 40 15.33 9.39 21.16
CA ASP A 40 16.51 8.57 20.92
C ASP A 40 16.68 8.17 19.44
N GLY A 41 15.63 8.30 18.63
CA GLY A 41 15.63 7.88 17.24
C GLY A 41 15.56 6.36 17.05
N GLU A 42 15.22 5.60 18.11
CA GLU A 42 15.03 4.16 17.99
C GLU A 42 13.65 3.83 17.41
N GLU A 43 13.62 2.82 16.54
CA GLU A 43 12.41 2.38 15.85
C GLU A 43 12.08 0.94 16.28
N PRO A 44 11.07 0.73 17.15
CA PRO A 44 10.68 -0.61 17.55
C PRO A 44 10.03 -1.37 16.40
N ASP A 45 10.15 -2.70 16.41
CA ASP A 45 9.53 -3.58 15.39
C ASP A 45 8.00 -3.53 15.40
N ALA A 46 7.40 -3.14 16.54
CA ALA A 46 5.97 -3.03 16.71
C ALA A 46 5.57 -1.80 17.53
N ILE A 47 4.34 -1.33 17.28
CA ILE A 47 3.72 -0.26 18.07
C ILE A 47 3.22 -0.81 19.42
N ALA A 48 3.05 0.08 20.41
CA ALA A 48 2.48 -0.31 21.69
C ALA A 48 1.07 -0.90 21.51
N GLU A 49 0.74 -1.97 22.24
CA GLU A 49 -0.54 -2.67 22.11
C GLU A 49 -1.77 -1.76 22.32
N ALA A 50 -1.64 -0.73 23.17
CA ALA A 50 -2.70 0.27 23.35
C ALA A 50 -2.91 1.16 22.10
N ASP A 51 -1.83 1.52 21.39
CA ASP A 51 -1.92 2.27 20.14
C ASP A 51 -2.45 1.38 19.00
N TYR A 52 -2.07 0.10 18.99
CA TYR A 52 -2.63 -0.89 18.06
C TYR A 52 -4.14 -1.09 18.27
N ALA A 53 -4.59 -1.24 19.52
CA ALA A 53 -6.00 -1.36 19.84
C ALA A 53 -6.79 -0.10 19.43
N ASP A 54 -6.23 1.11 19.63
CA ASP A 54 -6.85 2.36 19.15
C ASP A 54 -6.91 2.40 17.61
N LEU A 55 -5.87 1.92 16.90
CA LEU A 55 -5.85 1.81 15.45
C LEU A 55 -6.95 0.88 14.93
N VAL A 56 -7.07 -0.34 15.48
CA VAL A 56 -8.12 -1.30 15.10
C VAL A 56 -9.51 -0.71 15.35
N ALA A 57 -9.74 -0.11 16.52
CA ALA A 57 -11.01 0.53 16.84
C ALA A 57 -11.37 1.67 15.87
N ARG A 58 -10.36 2.41 15.36
CA ARG A 58 -10.54 3.44 14.33
C ARG A 58 -10.86 2.84 12.96
N MET A 59 -10.16 1.79 12.56
CA MET A 59 -10.42 1.10 11.29
C MET A 59 -11.85 0.56 11.21
N LEU A 60 -12.38 0.04 12.33
CA LEU A 60 -13.77 -0.42 12.40
C LEU A 60 -14.76 0.73 12.22
N ARG A 61 -14.56 1.88 12.92
CA ARG A 61 -15.42 3.06 12.75
C ARG A 61 -15.32 3.67 11.35
N LEU A 62 -14.12 3.68 10.76
CA LEU A 62 -13.93 4.13 9.39
C LEU A 62 -14.67 3.23 8.39
N ALA A 63 -14.73 1.92 8.62
CA ALA A 63 -15.53 1.02 7.80
C ALA A 63 -17.03 1.29 7.92
N ASP A 64 -17.53 1.65 9.11
CA ASP A 64 -18.92 2.09 9.28
C ASP A 64 -19.21 3.36 8.46
N HIS A 65 -18.35 4.38 8.56
CA HIS A 65 -18.48 5.61 7.77
C HIS A 65 -18.32 5.38 6.27
N ALA A 66 -17.45 4.46 5.85
CA ALA A 66 -17.29 4.07 4.46
C ALA A 66 -18.62 3.53 3.90
N ARG A 67 -19.27 2.61 4.62
CA ARG A 67 -20.59 2.08 4.26
C ARG A 67 -21.64 3.18 4.13
N GLU A 68 -21.69 4.12 5.08
CA GLU A 68 -22.63 5.25 5.07
C GLU A 68 -22.50 6.12 3.81
N HIS A 69 -21.30 6.18 3.23
CA HIS A 69 -21.00 6.92 2.01
C HIS A 69 -21.02 6.06 0.74
N GLY A 70 -21.42 4.78 0.81
CA GLY A 70 -21.50 3.90 -0.35
C GLY A 70 -20.14 3.36 -0.83
N ILE A 71 -19.10 3.48 -0.01
CA ILE A 71 -17.82 2.79 -0.24
C ILE A 71 -18.01 1.30 0.08
N VAL A 72 -17.54 0.43 -0.82
CA VAL A 72 -17.74 -1.02 -0.75
C VAL A 72 -16.47 -1.79 -0.41
N GLU A 73 -15.31 -1.14 -0.44
CA GLU A 73 -14.02 -1.74 -0.09
C GLU A 73 -13.04 -0.65 0.35
N LEU A 74 -12.24 -0.95 1.38
CA LEU A 74 -11.18 -0.07 1.86
C LEU A 74 -9.82 -0.74 1.67
N TYR A 75 -8.78 0.05 1.35
CA TYR A 75 -7.42 -0.45 1.22
C TYR A 75 -6.49 0.06 2.31
N VAL A 76 -5.63 -0.83 2.80
CA VAL A 76 -4.41 -0.49 3.51
C VAL A 76 -3.24 -0.75 2.60
N GLU A 77 -2.37 0.23 2.46
CA GLU A 77 -1.06 0.05 1.85
C GLU A 77 -0.01 -0.23 2.93
N PRO A 78 0.57 -1.44 2.97
CA PRO A 78 1.71 -1.70 3.82
C PRO A 78 2.92 -0.93 3.30
N THR A 79 3.62 -0.26 4.21
CA THR A 79 4.75 0.63 3.90
C THR A 79 6.05 0.04 4.42
N PRO A 80 7.22 0.33 3.81
CA PRO A 80 8.48 -0.28 4.19
C PRO A 80 9.17 0.48 5.35
N LEU A 81 8.41 0.89 6.36
CA LEU A 81 8.89 1.70 7.50
C LEU A 81 8.48 1.09 8.84
N ARG A 82 9.44 0.93 9.76
CA ARG A 82 9.18 0.45 11.14
C ARG A 82 8.25 1.38 11.93
N ARG A 83 8.22 2.65 11.56
CA ARG A 83 7.35 3.67 12.16
C ARG A 83 5.96 3.74 11.52
N GLU A 84 5.61 2.85 10.62
CA GLU A 84 4.28 2.79 10.02
C GLU A 84 3.71 1.39 10.18
N TRP A 85 2.40 1.24 9.97
CA TRP A 85 1.73 -0.04 10.18
C TRP A 85 0.71 -0.35 9.08
N PRO A 86 0.63 -1.60 8.60
CA PRO A 86 1.58 -2.69 8.81
C PRO A 86 2.83 -2.50 7.92
N TRP A 87 3.99 -2.94 8.37
CA TRP A 87 5.19 -3.02 7.54
C TRP A 87 5.69 -4.45 7.36
N THR A 88 5.05 -5.45 7.97
CA THR A 88 5.39 -6.87 7.72
C THR A 88 4.15 -7.67 7.34
N VAL A 89 4.36 -8.79 6.66
CA VAL A 89 3.31 -9.77 6.33
C VAL A 89 2.57 -10.24 7.58
N ALA A 90 3.29 -10.53 8.66
CA ALA A 90 2.71 -10.97 9.93
C ALA A 90 1.80 -9.90 10.56
N GLN A 91 2.22 -8.63 10.52
CA GLN A 91 1.40 -7.52 11.01
C GLN A 91 0.17 -7.28 10.14
N ALA A 92 0.33 -7.37 8.81
CA ALA A 92 -0.79 -7.25 7.88
C ALA A 92 -1.82 -8.36 8.14
N ARG A 93 -1.39 -9.61 8.32
CA ARG A 93 -2.27 -10.74 8.67
C ARG A 93 -3.01 -10.52 9.98
N ARG A 94 -2.29 -10.10 11.04
CA ARG A 94 -2.89 -9.78 12.35
C ARG A 94 -3.97 -8.71 12.22
N MET A 95 -3.62 -7.60 11.57
CA MET A 95 -4.53 -6.49 11.33
C MET A 95 -5.79 -6.93 10.57
N LEU A 96 -5.65 -7.66 9.46
CA LEU A 96 -6.78 -8.15 8.67
C LEU A 96 -7.71 -9.05 9.48
N ALA A 97 -7.15 -9.92 10.34
CA ALA A 97 -7.94 -10.75 11.24
C ALA A 97 -8.72 -9.91 12.26
N ASP A 98 -8.06 -8.91 12.87
CA ASP A 98 -8.64 -8.06 13.90
C ASP A 98 -9.73 -7.11 13.36
N VAL A 99 -9.73 -6.81 12.05
CA VAL A 99 -10.79 -6.04 11.37
C VAL A 99 -11.73 -6.88 10.51
N SER A 100 -11.70 -8.20 10.62
CA SER A 100 -12.49 -9.12 9.78
C SER A 100 -14.01 -8.92 9.88
N ALA A 101 -14.49 -8.36 11.00
CA ALA A 101 -15.91 -8.05 11.24
C ALA A 101 -16.31 -6.61 10.83
N ALA A 102 -15.43 -5.86 10.16
CA ALA A 102 -15.71 -4.51 9.69
C ALA A 102 -16.95 -4.44 8.77
N ALA A 103 -17.68 -3.32 8.82
CA ALA A 103 -18.89 -3.12 7.99
C ALA A 103 -18.61 -3.09 6.47
N VAL A 104 -17.36 -2.82 6.10
CA VAL A 104 -16.81 -2.85 4.74
C VAL A 104 -15.47 -3.58 4.83
N PRO A 105 -15.15 -4.50 3.89
CA PRO A 105 -13.90 -5.23 3.94
C PRO A 105 -12.70 -4.30 3.79
N TRP A 106 -11.71 -4.52 4.65
CA TRP A 106 -10.35 -4.01 4.47
C TRP A 106 -9.54 -5.02 3.63
N LYS A 107 -8.93 -4.53 2.56
CA LYS A 107 -8.04 -5.25 1.66
C LYS A 107 -6.66 -4.60 1.66
N LEU A 108 -5.67 -5.28 1.10
CA LEU A 108 -4.33 -4.74 0.91
C LEU A 108 -4.16 -4.15 -0.49
N CYS A 109 -3.53 -2.98 -0.54
CA CYS A 109 -2.81 -2.49 -1.71
C CYS A 109 -1.32 -2.82 -1.49
N VAL A 110 -0.78 -3.86 -2.12
CA VAL A 110 0.65 -4.18 -1.94
C VAL A 110 1.49 -3.49 -3.01
N ASP A 111 2.62 -2.91 -2.62
CA ASP A 111 3.54 -2.25 -3.54
C ASP A 111 4.83 -3.06 -3.73
N TRP A 112 5.29 -3.15 -4.98
CA TRP A 112 6.51 -3.87 -5.34
C TRP A 112 7.80 -3.25 -4.79
N GLY A 113 7.93 -1.93 -4.82
CA GLY A 113 9.05 -1.21 -4.19
C GLY A 113 9.09 -1.46 -2.68
N HIS A 114 7.94 -1.39 -2.02
CA HIS A 114 7.82 -1.64 -0.58
C HIS A 114 8.25 -3.06 -0.24
N ALA A 115 7.69 -4.07 -0.91
CA ALA A 115 8.03 -5.48 -0.62
C ALA A 115 9.51 -5.83 -0.90
N LEU A 116 10.17 -5.08 -1.79
CA LEU A 116 11.56 -5.29 -2.19
C LEU A 116 12.58 -4.41 -1.46
N PHE A 117 12.16 -3.65 -0.43
CA PHE A 117 13.05 -2.73 0.28
C PHE A 117 14.06 -3.45 1.19
N GLU A 118 15.27 -3.68 0.67
CA GLU A 118 16.33 -4.42 1.37
C GLU A 118 16.77 -3.82 2.72
N PRO A 119 16.88 -2.50 2.90
CA PRO A 119 17.34 -1.93 4.17
C PRO A 119 16.50 -2.32 5.40
N VAL A 120 15.19 -2.54 5.23
CA VAL A 120 14.30 -2.91 6.34
C VAL A 120 14.12 -4.42 6.48
N TYR A 121 13.98 -5.14 5.38
CA TYR A 121 13.73 -6.59 5.42
C TYR A 121 15.01 -7.44 5.39
N GLY A 122 16.09 -6.89 4.84
CA GLY A 122 17.31 -7.62 4.48
C GLY A 122 17.19 -8.32 3.12
N GLY A 123 18.31 -8.47 2.41
CA GLY A 123 18.34 -8.94 1.00
C GLY A 123 17.77 -10.35 0.74
N TYR A 124 17.60 -11.19 1.77
CA TYR A 124 16.95 -12.49 1.62
C TYR A 124 15.44 -12.45 1.86
N ARG A 125 14.94 -11.48 2.64
CA ARG A 125 13.50 -11.36 2.98
C ARG A 125 12.77 -10.32 2.13
N ALA A 126 13.48 -9.35 1.57
CA ALA A 126 12.92 -8.35 0.65
C ALA A 126 12.43 -9.02 -0.64
N ARG A 127 11.19 -9.53 -0.60
CA ARG A 127 10.56 -10.37 -1.62
C ARG A 127 9.06 -10.09 -1.63
N MET A 128 8.47 -10.10 -2.82
CA MET A 128 7.01 -10.07 -2.99
C MET A 128 6.37 -11.43 -2.64
N GLU A 129 7.09 -12.53 -2.80
CA GLU A 129 6.55 -13.89 -2.62
C GLU A 129 5.82 -14.13 -1.28
N PRO A 130 6.36 -13.74 -0.11
CA PRO A 130 5.66 -13.95 1.16
C PRO A 130 4.36 -13.16 1.26
N TRP A 131 4.30 -11.95 0.69
CA TRP A 131 3.06 -11.16 0.64
C TRP A 131 1.97 -11.87 -0.16
N LEU A 132 2.31 -12.40 -1.34
CA LEU A 132 1.35 -13.11 -2.19
C LEU A 132 0.92 -14.45 -1.59
N ALA A 133 1.87 -15.20 -1.03
CA ALA A 133 1.61 -16.53 -0.49
C ALA A 133 0.80 -16.48 0.82
N GLU A 134 1.07 -15.51 1.69
CA GLU A 134 0.50 -15.52 3.04
C GLU A 134 -0.74 -14.64 3.18
N VAL A 135 -0.84 -13.53 2.45
CA VAL A 135 -1.97 -12.58 2.54
C VAL A 135 -2.65 -12.32 1.18
N GLY A 136 -2.40 -13.19 0.19
CA GLY A 136 -2.90 -13.04 -1.18
C GLY A 136 -4.43 -12.96 -1.29
N ASP A 137 -5.17 -13.67 -0.45
CA ASP A 137 -6.64 -13.63 -0.38
C ASP A 137 -7.20 -12.25 0.03
N ALA A 138 -6.39 -11.47 0.73
CA ALA A 138 -6.68 -10.11 1.14
C ALA A 138 -6.11 -9.05 0.19
N ILE A 139 -5.29 -9.40 -0.80
CA ILE A 139 -4.79 -8.45 -1.79
C ILE A 139 -5.95 -8.08 -2.74
N GLY A 140 -6.31 -6.80 -2.74
CA GLY A 140 -7.30 -6.25 -3.66
C GLY A 140 -6.67 -5.50 -4.82
N VAL A 141 -5.54 -4.84 -4.58
CA VAL A 141 -4.84 -3.99 -5.56
C VAL A 141 -3.33 -4.16 -5.41
N ILE A 142 -2.61 -3.95 -6.50
CA ILE A 142 -1.14 -3.98 -6.51
C ILE A 142 -0.63 -2.68 -7.11
N HIS A 143 0.31 -2.02 -6.43
CA HIS A 143 1.13 -0.97 -7.01
C HIS A 143 2.42 -1.57 -7.57
N VAL A 144 2.81 -1.10 -8.74
CA VAL A 144 4.06 -1.48 -9.40
C VAL A 144 4.87 -0.23 -9.74
N GLN A 145 6.16 -0.30 -9.46
CA GLN A 145 7.17 0.70 -9.74
C GLN A 145 8.47 -0.02 -10.13
N GLN A 146 9.39 0.69 -10.78
CA GLN A 146 10.77 0.25 -10.89
C GLN A 146 11.56 0.70 -9.65
N THR A 147 12.51 -0.12 -9.20
CA THR A 147 13.35 0.19 -8.03
C THR A 147 14.70 -0.53 -8.12
N ASP A 148 15.67 -0.08 -7.32
CA ASP A 148 16.92 -0.78 -7.04
C ASP A 148 16.87 -1.56 -5.71
N GLY A 149 15.74 -1.53 -5.00
CA GLY A 149 15.54 -2.15 -3.68
C GLY A 149 16.26 -1.41 -2.54
N ARG A 150 16.89 -0.26 -2.80
CA ARG A 150 17.66 0.50 -1.81
C ARG A 150 16.91 1.68 -1.23
N TYR A 151 15.93 2.18 -1.96
CA TYR A 151 14.96 3.18 -1.54
C TYR A 151 13.62 2.83 -2.17
N ASP A 152 12.58 3.44 -1.66
CA ASP A 152 11.28 3.45 -2.31
C ASP A 152 11.33 4.44 -3.47
N ARG A 153 11.54 3.93 -4.69
CA ARG A 153 12.04 4.73 -5.82
C ARG A 153 10.92 5.40 -6.60
N HIS A 154 9.78 4.72 -6.73
CA HIS A 154 8.70 5.06 -7.63
C HIS A 154 9.18 5.41 -9.04
N TRP A 155 10.21 4.71 -9.53
CA TRP A 155 10.72 4.94 -10.87
C TRP A 155 9.79 4.35 -11.91
N ASP A 156 9.79 4.98 -13.08
CA ASP A 156 9.14 4.44 -14.26
C ASP A 156 9.97 3.30 -14.89
N PHE A 157 9.35 2.52 -15.78
CA PHE A 157 9.99 1.34 -16.40
C PHE A 157 10.95 1.67 -17.55
N THR A 158 11.27 2.94 -17.75
CA THR A 158 12.38 3.37 -18.61
C THR A 158 13.70 3.47 -17.85
N GLU A 159 13.64 3.45 -16.51
CA GLU A 159 14.80 3.35 -15.64
C GLU A 159 15.26 1.91 -15.47
N ALA A 160 16.55 1.73 -15.17
CA ALA A 160 17.10 0.42 -14.83
C ALA A 160 16.77 0.06 -13.38
N GLY A 161 16.35 -1.18 -13.13
CA GLY A 161 16.08 -1.68 -11.78
C GLY A 161 15.84 -3.18 -11.73
N ILE A 162 15.33 -3.66 -10.60
CA ILE A 162 15.20 -5.09 -10.29
C ILE A 162 13.80 -5.66 -10.53
N VAL A 163 12.80 -4.81 -10.82
CA VAL A 163 11.43 -5.26 -11.10
C VAL A 163 11.31 -5.57 -12.59
N ALA A 164 11.31 -6.86 -12.93
CA ALA A 164 11.06 -7.34 -14.28
C ALA A 164 9.54 -7.59 -14.48
N PRO A 165 8.86 -6.88 -15.40
CA PRO A 165 7.42 -7.01 -15.61
C PRO A 165 6.94 -8.45 -15.83
N GLU A 166 7.63 -9.23 -16.64
CA GLU A 166 7.25 -10.60 -16.98
C GLU A 166 7.37 -11.54 -15.78
N ALA A 167 8.41 -11.34 -14.95
CA ALA A 167 8.60 -12.09 -13.73
C ALA A 167 7.52 -11.74 -12.69
N ALA A 168 7.19 -10.46 -12.56
CA ALA A 168 6.11 -9.98 -11.68
C ALA A 168 4.75 -10.54 -12.09
N ALA A 169 4.39 -10.46 -13.38
CA ALA A 169 3.14 -11.02 -13.90
C ALA A 169 3.07 -12.55 -13.77
N ALA A 170 4.17 -13.25 -14.05
CA ALA A 170 4.27 -14.70 -13.82
C ALA A 170 4.07 -15.04 -12.33
N LEU A 171 4.60 -14.21 -11.43
CA LEU A 171 4.45 -14.41 -10.00
C LEU A 171 3.00 -14.30 -9.54
N LEU A 172 2.31 -13.24 -9.94
CA LEU A 172 0.88 -13.08 -9.64
C LEU A 172 0.06 -14.26 -10.16
N ARG A 173 0.33 -14.71 -11.40
CA ARG A 173 -0.34 -15.90 -11.96
C ARG A 173 -0.12 -17.16 -11.12
N ARG A 174 1.11 -17.41 -10.66
CA ARG A 174 1.41 -18.58 -9.81
C ARG A 174 0.64 -18.57 -8.49
N HIS A 175 0.34 -17.39 -7.95
CA HIS A 175 -0.45 -17.22 -6.72
C HIS A 175 -1.94 -17.00 -6.96
N GLY A 176 -2.42 -17.13 -8.20
CA GLY A 176 -3.85 -16.95 -8.52
C GLY A 176 -4.34 -15.50 -8.42
N LEU A 177 -3.44 -14.52 -8.54
CA LEU A 177 -3.70 -13.08 -8.42
C LEU A 177 -3.59 -12.34 -9.76
N ALA A 178 -3.71 -13.06 -10.88
CA ALA A 178 -3.61 -12.49 -12.22
C ALA A 178 -4.76 -11.54 -12.58
N ASP A 179 -5.89 -11.67 -11.89
CA ASP A 179 -7.09 -10.86 -12.05
C ASP A 179 -7.05 -9.55 -11.24
N ARG A 180 -6.03 -9.37 -10.39
CA ARG A 180 -5.90 -8.19 -9.55
C ARG A 180 -5.49 -6.98 -10.40
N PRO A 181 -6.11 -5.80 -10.21
CA PRO A 181 -5.66 -4.59 -10.87
C PRO A 181 -4.24 -4.23 -10.41
N VAL A 182 -3.40 -3.91 -11.39
CA VAL A 182 -2.01 -3.45 -11.19
C VAL A 182 -1.93 -1.99 -11.64
N PHE A 183 -1.60 -1.10 -10.70
CA PHE A 183 -1.42 0.33 -10.98
C PHE A 183 0.05 0.66 -11.06
N LEU A 184 0.44 1.38 -12.11
CA LEU A 184 1.75 2.01 -12.20
C LEU A 184 1.77 3.23 -11.28
N GLU A 185 2.49 3.16 -10.16
CA GLU A 185 2.70 4.28 -9.24
C GLU A 185 4.11 4.84 -9.43
N VAL A 186 4.20 6.02 -10.04
CA VAL A 186 5.47 6.64 -10.40
C VAL A 186 5.50 8.10 -9.99
N PHE A 187 6.64 8.53 -9.45
CA PHE A 187 6.85 9.91 -9.03
C PHE A 187 7.97 10.54 -9.84
N TYR A 188 7.73 11.78 -10.25
CA TYR A 188 8.68 12.58 -11.00
C TYR A 188 9.03 13.83 -10.19
N PRO A 189 10.29 14.30 -10.24
CA PRO A 189 10.63 15.62 -9.72
C PRO A 189 9.74 16.69 -10.35
N PHE A 190 9.34 17.68 -9.55
CA PHE A 190 8.43 18.74 -10.00
C PHE A 190 9.00 19.57 -11.16
N GLU A 191 10.32 19.65 -11.26
CA GLU A 191 11.05 20.37 -12.29
C GLU A 191 11.19 19.63 -13.63
N ARG A 192 10.76 18.36 -13.71
CA ARG A 192 10.80 17.59 -14.96
C ARG A 192 9.69 18.06 -15.91
N ASP A 193 10.01 18.23 -17.20
CA ASP A 193 9.06 18.74 -18.18
C ASP A 193 7.91 17.76 -18.50
N ASP A 194 6.71 18.29 -18.71
CA ASP A 194 5.49 17.50 -18.96
C ASP A 194 5.63 16.50 -20.11
N ARG A 195 6.36 16.87 -21.18
CA ARG A 195 6.51 16.00 -22.35
C ARG A 195 7.37 14.79 -22.01
N SER A 196 8.50 14.97 -21.34
CA SER A 196 9.35 13.83 -20.94
C SER A 196 8.68 12.93 -19.89
N VAL A 197 7.81 13.49 -19.04
CA VAL A 197 6.96 12.70 -18.11
C VAL A 197 5.94 11.87 -18.90
N LEU A 198 5.18 12.49 -19.79
CA LEU A 198 4.16 11.79 -20.59
C LEU A 198 4.78 10.67 -21.42
N ASP A 199 5.93 10.91 -22.03
CA ASP A 199 6.64 9.91 -22.83
C ASP A 199 7.13 8.75 -21.98
N ALA A 200 7.64 8.99 -20.77
CA ALA A 200 8.08 7.96 -19.84
C ALA A 200 6.92 7.09 -19.33
N VAL A 201 5.79 7.71 -18.97
CA VAL A 201 4.57 6.99 -18.58
C VAL A 201 4.05 6.13 -19.73
N ARG A 202 4.02 6.63 -20.97
CA ARG A 202 3.60 5.86 -22.15
C ARG A 202 4.48 4.66 -22.42
N ARG A 203 5.80 4.81 -22.33
CA ARG A 203 6.75 3.70 -22.51
C ARG A 203 6.59 2.67 -21.39
N SER A 204 6.44 3.12 -20.15
CA SER A 204 6.21 2.24 -19.00
C SER A 204 4.91 1.45 -19.12
N ALA A 205 3.82 2.11 -19.49
CA ALA A 205 2.54 1.47 -19.72
C ALA A 205 2.62 0.43 -20.86
N THR A 206 3.37 0.72 -21.93
CA THR A 206 3.61 -0.24 -23.03
C THR A 206 4.38 -1.47 -22.56
N ALA A 207 5.45 -1.27 -21.78
CA ALA A 207 6.25 -2.36 -21.22
C ALA A 207 5.40 -3.26 -20.31
N LEU A 208 4.63 -2.65 -19.40
CA LEU A 208 3.76 -3.39 -18.48
C LEU A 208 2.61 -4.11 -19.19
N ARG A 209 1.92 -3.45 -20.15
CA ARG A 209 0.83 -4.08 -20.90
C ARG A 209 1.26 -5.34 -21.64
N SER A 210 2.51 -5.40 -22.08
CA SER A 210 3.03 -6.60 -22.77
C SER A 210 3.18 -7.80 -21.82
N ALA A 211 3.36 -7.55 -20.51
CA ALA A 211 3.59 -8.58 -19.50
C ALA A 211 2.32 -9.04 -18.75
N PHE A 212 1.39 -8.11 -18.46
CA PHE A 212 0.20 -8.36 -17.64
C PHE A 212 -1.07 -8.68 -18.48
N ILE A 213 -0.90 -9.39 -19.60
CA ILE A 213 -2.00 -9.86 -20.47
C ILE A 213 -2.68 -11.10 -19.88
#